data_AF-A0A928A3V1-F1
#
_entry.id   AF-A0A928A3V1-F1
#
_cell.length_a   1.000
_cell.length_b   1.000
_cell.length_c   1.000
_cell.angle_alpha   90.00
_cell.angle_beta   90.00
_cell.angle_gamma   90.00
#
_symmetry.space_group_name_H-M   'P 1'
#
loop_
_entity.id
_entity.type
_entity.pdbx_description
1 polymer ?
#
loop_
_entity_poly.entity_id
_entity_poly.type
_entity_poly.pdbx_seq_one_letter_code
_entity_poly.pdbx_strand_id
1 'polypeptide(L)' 'MNLDDVKNKIKQNLNNNIEIKVYGMRNRNATYVGYISNVYPAIFTVNINGLDKSFNYVDVLTGEVKIKYY' A
#
# COMPACT_ATOMS: atom_id res chain seq x y z
N MET A 1 -4.52 11.87 -10.82
CA MET A 1 -4.71 10.50 -10.29
C MET A 1 -5.92 10.58 -9.40
N ASN A 2 -6.96 9.81 -9.69
CA ASN A 2 -8.17 9.74 -8.86
C ASN A 2 -8.10 8.52 -7.94
N LEU A 3 -8.96 8.45 -6.91
CA LEU A 3 -9.01 7.34 -5.96
C LEU A 3 -9.27 6.00 -6.67
N ASP A 4 -10.11 5.99 -7.69
CA ASP A 4 -10.39 4.79 -8.49
C ASP A 4 -9.17 4.28 -9.26
N ASP A 5 -8.30 5.16 -9.75
CA ASP A 5 -7.05 4.76 -10.40
C ASP A 5 -6.13 4.03 -9.42
N VAL A 6 -6.03 4.55 -8.19
CA VAL A 6 -5.24 3.94 -7.11
C VAL A 6 -5.78 2.56 -6.76
N LYS A 7 -7.10 2.44 -6.58
CA LYS A 7 -7.77 1.16 -6.31
C LYS A 7 -7.54 0.15 -7.42
N ASN A 8 -7.70 0.55 -8.68
CA ASN A 8 -7.48 -0.31 -9.84
C ASN A 8 -6.03 -0.78 -9.91
N LYS A 9 -5.06 0.11 -9.68
CA LYS A 9 -3.64 -0.23 -9.72
C LYS A 9 -3.24 -1.22 -8.62
N ILE A 10 -3.75 -1.04 -7.40
CA ILE A 10 -3.54 -1.97 -6.29
C ILE A 10 -4.19 -3.33 -6.59
N LYS A 11 -5.43 -3.32 -7.12
CA LYS A 11 -6.15 -4.54 -7.49
C LYS A 11 -5.44 -5.35 -8.59
N GLN A 12 -4.87 -4.67 -9.58
CA GLN A 12 -4.09 -5.31 -10.66
C GLN A 12 -2.79 -5.95 -10.17
N ASN A 13 -2.30 -5.55 -8.99
CA ASN A 13 -1.08 -6.06 -8.38
C ASN A 13 -1.36 -6.93 -7.16
N LEU A 14 -2.58 -7.48 -7.05
CA LEU A 14 -2.90 -8.47 -6.01
C LEU A 14 -1.93 -9.66 -6.12
N ASN A 15 -1.39 -10.11 -4.99
CA ASN A 15 -0.38 -11.16 -4.86
C ASN A 15 0.99 -10.84 -5.49
N ASN A 16 1.22 -9.63 -5.99
CA ASN A 16 2.55 -9.20 -6.44
C ASN A 16 3.37 -8.63 -5.28
N ASN A 17 4.68 -8.86 -5.36
CA ASN A 17 5.64 -8.24 -4.45
C ASN A 17 5.68 -6.73 -4.69
N ILE A 18 5.71 -5.98 -3.60
CA ILE A 18 5.75 -4.52 -3.57
C ILE A 18 6.65 -4.02 -2.45
N GLU A 19 7.19 -2.81 -2.62
CA GLU A 19 7.85 -2.04 -1.57
C GLU A 19 6.94 -0.87 -1.17
N ILE A 20 6.66 -0.74 0.12
CA ILE A 20 5.81 0.31 0.69
C ILE A 20 6.66 1.23 1.54
N LYS A 21 6.57 2.53 1.27
CA LYS A 21 7.16 3.60 2.10
C LYS A 21 6.04 4.37 2.77
N VAL A 22 6.03 4.34 4.10
CA VAL A 22 5.10 5.10 4.93
C VAL A 22 5.84 6.30 5.50
N TYR A 23 5.36 7.50 5.21
CA TYR A 23 5.88 8.77 5.68
C TYR A 23 5.02 9.24 6.87
N GLY A 24 5.56 9.12 8.08
CA GLY A 24 4.94 9.63 9.30
C GLY A 24 5.39 11.05 9.66
N MET A 25 4.82 11.60 10.73
CA MET A 25 5.26 12.89 11.28
C MET A 25 6.67 12.81 11.88
N ARG A 26 7.43 13.91 11.76
CA ARG A 26 8.78 14.11 12.34
C ARG A 26 9.82 13.08 11.87
N ASN A 27 9.89 12.87 10.55
CA ASN A 27 10.91 12.06 9.89
C ASN A 27 10.89 10.56 10.25
N ARG A 28 9.75 10.06 10.75
CA ARG A 28 9.53 8.63 10.98
C ARG A 28 9.08 7.98 9.69
N ASN A 29 10.04 7.66 8.84
CA ASN A 29 9.80 6.98 7.58
C ASN A 29 10.01 5.48 7.79
N ALA A 30 9.02 4.67 7.47
CA ALA A 30 9.13 3.21 7.53
C ALA A 30 9.06 2.65 6.12
N THR A 31 9.95 1.71 5.79
CA THR A 31 9.90 0.97 4.52
C THR A 31 9.62 -0.49 4.83
N TYR A 32 8.67 -1.06 4.10
CA TYR A 32 8.25 -2.45 4.22
C TYR A 32 8.33 -3.10 2.84
N VAL A 33 8.72 -4.37 2.81
CA VAL A 33 8.71 -5.21 1.60
C VAL A 33 7.80 -6.39 1.88
N GLY A 34 6.91 -6.68 0.93
CA GLY A 34 5.87 -7.69 1.10
C GLY A 34 5.06 -7.86 -0.19
N TYR A 35 3.87 -8.42 -0.08
CA TYR A 35 2.94 -8.53 -1.22
C TYR A 35 1.54 -8.10 -0.82
N ILE A 36 0.75 -7.64 -1.79
CA ILE A 36 -0.65 -7.29 -1.55
C ILE A 36 -1.43 -8.58 -1.30
N SER A 37 -1.87 -8.81 -0.06
CA SER A 37 -2.54 -10.05 0.33
C SER A 37 -4.03 -10.01 -0.03
N ASN A 38 -4.73 -8.95 0.33
CA ASN A 38 -6.16 -8.77 0.02
C ASN A 38 -6.49 -7.33 -0.31
N VAL A 39 -7.59 -7.13 -1.05
CA VAL A 39 -8.09 -5.82 -1.49
C VAL A 39 -9.57 -5.72 -1.15
N TYR A 40 -9.94 -4.69 -0.38
CA TYR A 40 -11.31 -4.41 0.06
C TYR A 40 -11.78 -3.05 -0.49
N PRO A 41 -13.09 -2.72 -0.43
CA PRO A 41 -13.60 -1.46 -0.99
C PRO A 41 -13.00 -0.19 -0.38
N ALA A 42 -12.62 -0.22 0.90
CA ALA A 42 -12.12 0.93 1.66
C ALA A 42 -10.61 0.86 1.98
N ILE A 43 -10.04 -0.34 2.07
CA ILE A 43 -8.64 -0.59 2.45
C ILE A 43 -8.05 -1.74 1.64
N PHE A 44 -6.73 -1.91 1.71
CA PHE A 44 -6.03 -3.10 1.23
C PHE A 44 -5.07 -3.61 2.30
N THR A 45 -4.76 -4.90 2.26
CA THR A 45 -3.81 -5.54 3.17
C THR A 45 -2.57 -5.97 2.44
N VAL A 46 -1.45 -5.89 3.15
CA VAL A 46 -0.13 -6.23 2.64
C VAL A 46 0.50 -7.14 3.67
N ASN A 47 0.90 -8.32 3.22
CA ASN A 47 1.61 -9.26 4.06
C ASN A 47 3.09 -8.89 4.08
N ILE A 48 3.61 -8.59 5.27
CA ILE A 48 5.00 -8.22 5.50
C ILE A 48 5.57 -9.25 6.47
N ASN A 49 6.40 -10.17 5.97
CA ASN A 49 7.02 -11.24 6.76
C ASN A 49 6.02 -12.05 7.61
N GLY A 50 4.84 -12.39 7.05
CA GLY A 50 3.80 -13.15 7.75
C GLY A 50 2.85 -12.31 8.59
N LEU A 51 3.02 -10.99 8.66
CA LEU A 51 2.10 -10.07 9.33
C LEU A 51 1.32 -9.25 8.31
N ASP A 52 0.00 -9.33 8.35
CA ASP A 52 -0.85 -8.49 7.52
C ASP A 52 -0.99 -7.08 8.11
N LYS A 53 -0.59 -6.06 7.34
CA LYS A 53 -0.85 -4.65 7.63
C LYS A 53 -1.90 -4.10 6.67
N SER A 54 -2.83 -3.33 7.22
CA SER A 54 -3.88 -2.65 6.45
C SER A 54 -3.47 -1.22 6.13
N PHE A 55 -3.82 -0.74 4.93
CA PHE A 55 -3.56 0.62 4.46
C PHE A 55 -4.79 1.19 3.75
N ASN A 56 -5.00 2.50 3.86
CA ASN A 56 -6.09 3.17 3.16
C ASN A 56 -5.65 3.62 1.77
N TYR A 57 -6.60 3.67 0.83
CA TYR A 57 -6.36 4.25 -0.50
C TYR A 57 -6.10 5.76 -0.44
N VAL A 58 -6.65 6.45 0.55
CA VAL A 58 -6.46 7.90 0.74
C VAL A 58 -5.01 8.20 1.07
N ASP A 59 -4.39 7.42 1.96
CA ASP A 59 -2.98 7.61 2.36
C ASP A 59 -2.03 7.43 1.16
N VAL A 60 -2.39 6.54 0.23
CA VAL A 60 -1.66 6.36 -1.03
C VAL A 60 -1.86 7.55 -1.97
N LEU A 61 -3.08 8.09 -2.03
CA LEU A 61 -3.42 9.25 -2.84
C LEU A 61 -2.76 10.54 -2.33
N THR A 62 -2.72 10.75 -1.02
CA THR A 62 -2.10 11.92 -0.37
C THR A 62 -0.57 11.83 -0.36
N GLY A 63 -0.01 10.65 -0.63
CA GLY A 63 1.43 10.41 -0.70
C GLY A 63 2.08 10.10 0.64
N GLU A 64 1.29 9.93 1.70
CA GLU A 64 1.76 9.39 2.99
C GLU A 64 2.21 7.95 2.84
N VAL A 65 1.61 7.21 1.90
CA VAL A 65 2.01 5.85 1.54
C VAL A 65 2.44 5.83 0.07
N LYS A 66 3.68 5.44 -0.21
CA LYS A 66 4.17 5.21 -1.58
C LYS A 66 4.36 3.73 -1.82
N ILE A 67 3.80 3.24 -2.92
CA ILE A 67 3.92 1.85 -3.35
C ILE A 67 4.81 1.80 -4.59
N LYS A 68 5.85 0.98 -4.54
CA LYS A 68 6.67 0.62 -5.68
C LYS A 68 6.34 -0.82 -6.08
N TYR A 69 5.86 -0.96 -7.31
CA TYR A 69 5.57 -2.25 -7.95
C TYR A 69 6.81 -2.72 -8.72
N TYR A 70 7.00 -4.04 -8.81
CA TYR A 70 8.07 -4.68 -9.58
C TYR A 70 7.52 -5.31 -10.86
#